data_AF-A0A6P0YKY4-F1
#
_entry.id   AF-A0A6P0YKY4-F1
#
_cell.length_a   1.000
_cell.length_b   1.000
_cell.length_c   1.000
_cell.angle_alpha   90.00
_cell.angle_beta   90.00
_cell.angle_gamma   90.00
#
_symmetry.space_group_name_H-M   'P 1'
#
loop_
_entity.id
_entity.type
_entity.pdbx_description
1 polymer ?
#
loop_
_entity_poly.entity_id
_entity_poly.type
_entity_poly.pdbx_seq_one_letter_code
_entity_poly.pdbx_strand_id
1 'polypeptide(L)' 'FLILRGEDLYQAPDDTMKQVFDFLGLPEHQLPKYKKLNSGSYAPISDLLRQQLSEYFQPHNQRLEEYLGMKFNW' A
#
# COMPACT_ATOMS: atom_id res chain seq x y z
N PHE A 1 7.37 -10.23 -10.85
CA PHE A 1 7.22 -9.93 -9.41
C PHE A 1 5.89 -9.20 -9.22
N LEU A 2 5.35 -9.16 -7.99
CA LEU A 2 4.12 -8.44 -7.67
C LEU A 2 4.43 -7.36 -6.62
N ILE A 3 4.00 -6.13 -6.88
CA ILE A 3 3.99 -5.03 -5.93
C ILE A 3 2.54 -4.59 -5.76
N LEU A 4 2.10 -4.43 -4.51
CA LEU A 4 0.75 -4.00 -4.17
C LEU A 4 0.81 -2.71 -3.35
N ARG A 5 -0.21 -1.87 -3.52
CA ARG A 5 -0.41 -0.71 -2.66
C ARG A 5 -0.97 -1.20 -1.32
N GLY A 6 -0.35 -0.78 -0.22
CA GLY A 6 -0.82 -1.15 1.11
C GLY A 6 -2.22 -0.58 1.40
N GLU A 7 -2.51 0.61 0.86
CA GLU A 7 -3.80 1.28 0.97
C GLU A 7 -4.93 0.46 0.37
N ASP A 8 -4.68 -0.17 -0.79
CA ASP A 8 -5.67 -1.03 -1.47
C ASP A 8 -5.97 -2.29 -0.64
N LEU A 9 -4.98 -2.85 0.06
CA LEU A 9 -5.22 -3.95 1.00
C LEU A 9 -6.16 -3.55 2.14
N TYR A 10 -6.14 -2.30 2.58
CA TYR A 10 -7.04 -1.82 3.64
C TYR A 10 -8.42 -1.41 3.12
N GLN A 11 -8.50 -0.89 1.90
CA GLN A 11 -9.74 -0.36 1.32
C GLN A 11 -10.53 -1.43 0.54
N ALA A 12 -9.83 -2.31 -0.16
CA ALA A 12 -10.36 -3.39 -1.01
C ALA A 12 -9.53 -4.68 -0.82
N PRO A 13 -9.57 -5.31 0.38
CA PRO A 13 -8.77 -6.49 0.68
C PRO A 13 -9.08 -7.69 -0.22
N ASP A 14 -10.35 -7.89 -0.62
CA ASP A 14 -10.76 -8.99 -1.50
C ASP A 14 -10.05 -8.91 -2.85
N ASP A 15 -10.14 -7.75 -3.52
CA ASP A 15 -9.52 -7.50 -4.83
C ASP A 15 -7.99 -7.56 -4.75
N THR A 16 -7.43 -7.07 -3.63
CA THR A 16 -5.98 -7.08 -3.42
C THR A 16 -5.47 -8.51 -3.19
N MET A 17 -6.19 -9.32 -2.42
CA MET A 17 -5.82 -10.72 -2.16
C MET A 17 -6.02 -11.60 -3.38
N LYS A 18 -7.00 -11.30 -4.24
CA LYS A 18 -7.14 -11.96 -5.53
C LYS A 18 -5.87 -11.85 -6.38
N GLN A 19 -5.30 -10.65 -6.48
CA GLN A 19 -4.03 -10.43 -7.19
C GLN A 19 -2.89 -11.27 -6.61
N VAL A 20 -2.87 -11.47 -5.28
CA VAL A 20 -1.89 -12.36 -4.62
C VAL A 20 -2.10 -13.82 -5.02
N PHE A 21 -3.34 -14.33 -4.99
CA PHE A 21 -3.63 -15.70 -5.39
C PHE A 21 -3.27 -15.95 -6.86
N ASP A 22 -3.65 -15.03 -7.74
CA ASP A 22 -3.35 -15.10 -9.18
C ASP A 22 -1.84 -15.11 -9.42
N PHE A 23 -1.09 -14.22 -8.75
CA PHE A 23 0.38 -14.17 -8.85
C PHE A 23 1.05 -15.47 -8.38
N LEU A 24 0.50 -16.12 -7.36
CA LEU A 24 1.01 -17.39 -6.83
C LEU A 24 0.51 -18.62 -7.61
N GLY A 25 -0.42 -18.45 -8.55
CA GLY A 25 -1.07 -19.57 -9.25
C GLY A 25 -1.95 -20.43 -8.33
N LEU A 26 -2.51 -19.83 -7.28
CA LEU A 26 -3.37 -20.51 -6.31
C LEU A 26 -4.85 -20.26 -6.62
N PRO A 27 -5.75 -21.18 -6.26
CA PRO A 27 -7.17 -20.92 -6.35
C PRO A 27 -7.57 -19.74 -5.46
N GLU A 28 -8.47 -18.90 -5.96
CA GLU A 28 -9.00 -17.76 -5.22
C GLU A 28 -9.68 -18.24 -3.92
N HIS A 29 -9.38 -17.55 -2.81
CA HIS A 29 -10.02 -17.81 -1.52
C HIS A 29 -10.40 -16.50 -0.84
N GLN A 30 -11.69 -16.27 -0.70
CA GLN A 30 -12.22 -15.08 -0.02
C GLN A 30 -12.52 -15.41 1.44
N LEU A 31 -12.03 -14.55 2.34
CA LEU A 31 -12.38 -14.65 3.74
C LEU A 31 -13.71 -13.93 3.99
N PRO A 32 -14.56 -14.43 4.92
CA PRO A 32 -15.78 -13.73 5.30
C PRO A 32 -15.54 -12.31 5.83
N LYS A 33 -14.33 -12.06 6.38
CA LYS A 33 -13.90 -10.74 6.85
C LYS A 33 -12.38 -10.65 6.94
N TYR A 34 -11.80 -9.64 6.31
CA TYR A 34 -10.41 -9.24 6.51
C TYR A 34 -10.32 -8.30 7.71
N LYS A 35 -9.89 -8.83 8.86
CA LYS A 35 -9.75 -8.04 10.09
C LYS A 35 -8.41 -7.30 10.09
N LYS A 36 -8.45 -5.99 10.34
CA LYS A 36 -7.25 -5.22 10.66
C LYS A 36 -6.81 -5.56 12.09
N LEU A 37 -5.72 -6.31 12.22
CA LEU A 37 -5.13 -6.70 13.50
C LEU A 37 -3.94 -5.80 13.82
N ASN A 38 -3.64 -5.61 15.11
CA ASN A 38 -2.48 -4.85 15.58
C ASN A 38 -2.37 -3.44 14.98
N SER A 39 -3.50 -2.74 14.85
CA SER A 39 -3.49 -1.34 14.39
C SER A 39 -2.74 -0.48 15.40
N GLY A 40 -1.53 -0.05 15.04
CA GLY A 40 -0.75 0.89 15.84
C GLY A 40 -1.49 2.23 15.97
N SER A 41 -1.34 2.87 17.12
CA SER A 41 -1.73 4.26 17.32
C SER A 41 -0.48 5.13 17.27
N TYR A 42 -0.49 6.12 16.39
CA TYR A 42 0.63 7.05 16.21
C TYR A 42 0.21 8.44 16.69
N ALA A 43 1.07 9.08 17.47
CA ALA A 43 0.86 10.47 17.83
C ALA A 43 0.93 11.34 16.56
N PRO A 44 0.12 12.42 16.46
CA PRO A 44 0.24 13.34 15.35
C PRO A 44 1.63 13.97 15.33
N ILE A 45 2.17 14.15 14.13
CA ILE A 45 3.38 14.94 13.89
C ILE A 45 3.01 16.35 13.47
N SER A 46 3.93 17.31 13.60
CA SER A 46 3.70 18.66 13.13
C SER A 46 3.57 18.71 11.60
N ASP A 47 2.78 19.66 11.10
CA ASP A 47 2.58 19.85 9.66
C ASP A 47 3.90 20.20 8.95
N LEU A 48 4.77 20.97 9.61
CA LEU A 48 6.12 21.28 9.10
C LEU A 48 6.94 20.01 8.89
N LEU A 49 6.98 19.11 9.88
CA LEU A 49 7.73 17.86 9.76
C LEU A 49 7.12 16.94 8.69
N ARG A 50 5.79 16.89 8.60
CA ARG A 50 5.10 16.17 7.53
C ARG A 50 5.50 16.69 6.15
N GLN A 51 5.50 18.00 5.95
CA GLN A 51 5.90 18.62 4.69
C GLN A 51 7.37 18.30 4.35
N GLN A 52 8.28 18.43 5.32
CA GLN A 52 9.70 18.11 5.12
C GLN A 52 9.91 16.65 4.70
N LEU A 53 9.19 15.71 5.31
CA LEU A 53 9.26 14.30 4.93
C LEU A 53 8.68 14.05 3.54
N SER A 54 7.54 14.66 3.20
CA SER A 54 6.95 14.56 1.87
C SER A 54 7.90 15.09 0.80
N GLU A 55 8.49 16.29 0.99
CA GLU A 55 9.46 16.88 0.07
C GLU A 55 10.72 16.01 -0.08
N TYR A 56 11.22 15.47 1.04
CA TYR A 56 12.40 14.60 1.03
C TYR A 56 12.17 13.32 0.22
N PHE A 57 11.02 12.65 0.40
CA PHE A 57 10.73 11.38 -0.27
C PHE A 57 10.18 11.54 -1.70
N GLN A 58 9.64 12.70 -2.07
CA GLN A 58 9.05 12.95 -3.38
C GLN A 58 9.90 12.52 -4.58
N PRO A 59 11.20 12.87 -4.71
CA PRO A 59 12.01 12.42 -5.85
C PRO A 59 12.28 10.90 -5.85
N HIS A 60 12.29 10.26 -4.67
CA HIS A 60 12.46 8.81 -4.55
C HIS A 60 11.19 8.07 -4.95
N ASN A 61 10.03 8.57 -4.50
CA ASN A 61 8.71 8.06 -4.86
C ASN A 61 8.49 8.16 -6.36
N GLN A 62 8.82 9.29 -6.98
CA GLN A 62 8.72 9.46 -8.44
C GLN A 62 9.58 8.45 -9.20
N ARG A 63 10.85 8.29 -8.81
CA ARG A 63 11.74 7.30 -9.43
C ARG A 63 11.20 5.87 -9.29
N LEU A 64 10.63 5.53 -8.13
CA LEU A 64 10.03 4.23 -7.89
C LEU A 64 8.76 4.02 -8.73
N GLU A 65 7.89 5.02 -8.81
CA GLU A 65 6.70 5.01 -9.66
C GLU A 65 7.05 4.80 -11.13
N GLU A 66 8.04 5.53 -11.64
CA GLU A 66 8.55 5.40 -13.01
C GLU A 66 9.13 4.00 -13.26
N TYR A 67 9.92 3.49 -12.32
CA TYR A 67 10.52 2.16 -12.43
C TYR A 67 9.46 1.04 -12.44
N LEU A 68 8.42 1.17 -11.62
CA LEU A 68 7.35 0.18 -11.51
C LEU A 68 6.26 0.37 -12.58
N GLY A 69 6.19 1.53 -13.24
CA GLY A 69 5.07 1.90 -14.10
C GLY A 69 3.74 2.01 -13.34
N MET A 70 3.80 2.34 -12.04
CA MET A 70 2.65 2.38 -11.13
C MET A 70 2.54 3.76 -10.48
N LYS A 71 1.32 4.17 -10.11
CA LYS A 71 1.08 5.38 -9.33
C LYS A 71 0.60 5.03 -7.92
N PHE A 72 1.33 5.50 -6.92
CA PHE A 72 1.00 5.34 -5.51
C PHE A 72 0.29 6.57 -4.94
N ASN A 73 0.57 7.76 -5.50
CA ASN A 73 0.01 9.05 -5.06
C ASN A 73 0.29 9.34 -3.56
N TRP A 74 1.51 9.04 -3.12
CA TRP A 74 2.02 9.36 -1.78
C TRP A 74 2.45 10.81 -1.64
#